data_AF-A0A0P1ABV2-F1
#
_entry.id   AF-A0A0P1ABV2-F1
#
_cell.length_a   1.000
_cell.length_b   1.000
_cell.length_c   1.000
_cell.angle_alpha   90.00
_cell.angle_beta   90.00
_cell.angle_gamma   90.00
#
_symmetry.space_group_name_H-M   'P 1'
#
loop_
_entity.id
_entity.type
_entity.pdbx_description
1 polymer ?
#
loop_
_entity_poly.entity_id
_entity_poly.type
_entity_poly.pdbx_seq_one_letter_code
_entity_poly.pdbx_strand_id
1 'polypeptide(L)'
;MSPKRAHRGEAGISENEVRALLLGKDGNLTRDFEAVLTRLFISFLEKPTDKSLTQNRLRDFSKICNDGKPFSDEEITEIQTYFQCDENKGLTLKGFKDMYHTQSSAEPLETWRDMKKLGFNDELINKREASQRCRVCKAPAVLVCSRCKRVRYCGADCQKQDWKGSHKQKCKPSVV
;
A
#
# COMPACT_ATOMS: atom_id res chain seq x y z
N MET A 1 30.63 19.82 -3.10
CA MET A 1 29.86 19.38 -4.27
C MET A 1 28.75 18.44 -3.81
N SER A 2 27.52 18.94 -3.72
CA SER A 2 26.36 18.13 -3.34
C SER A 2 25.97 17.22 -4.52
N PRO A 3 25.70 15.92 -4.31
CA PRO A 3 25.25 15.07 -5.40
C PRO A 3 23.86 15.57 -5.84
N LYS A 4 23.78 15.96 -7.11
CA LYS A 4 22.54 16.34 -7.79
C LYS A 4 21.54 15.18 -7.61
N ARG A 5 20.38 15.47 -7.01
CA ARG A 5 19.22 14.58 -7.10
C ARG A 5 18.99 14.34 -8.59
N ALA A 6 19.22 13.11 -9.04
CA ALA A 6 18.83 12.70 -10.38
C ALA A 6 17.31 12.89 -10.45
N HIS A 7 16.89 13.92 -11.19
CA HIS A 7 15.52 14.03 -11.66
C HIS A 7 15.29 12.75 -12.47
N ARG A 8 14.50 11.80 -11.95
CA ARG A 8 14.04 10.64 -12.72
C ARG A 8 13.11 11.24 -13.78
N GLY A 9 13.68 11.67 -14.90
CA GLY A 9 12.95 12.11 -16.07
C GLY A 9 12.19 10.91 -16.62
N GLU A 10 10.90 11.11 -16.90
CA GLU A 10 10.01 10.42 -17.86
C GLU A 10 10.23 8.92 -18.18
N ALA A 11 10.87 8.15 -17.31
CA ALA A 11 10.94 6.70 -17.38
C ALA A 11 9.82 6.18 -16.50
N GLY A 12 8.74 5.73 -17.14
CA GLY A 12 7.64 5.03 -16.45
C GLY A 12 8.18 3.90 -15.59
N ILE A 13 7.62 3.75 -14.39
CA ILE A 13 7.92 2.61 -13.51
C ILE A 13 7.48 1.31 -14.18
N SER A 14 8.32 0.27 -14.15
CA SER A 14 8.00 -1.02 -14.76
C SER A 14 6.89 -1.75 -13.99
N GLU A 15 6.16 -2.65 -14.66
CA GLU A 15 5.12 -3.47 -14.01
C GLU A 15 5.68 -4.25 -12.80
N ASN A 16 6.88 -4.80 -12.91
CA ASN A 16 7.52 -5.51 -11.80
C ASN A 16 7.83 -4.59 -10.61
N GLU A 17 8.23 -3.34 -10.86
CA GLU A 17 8.44 -2.36 -9.80
C GLU A 17 7.11 -1.95 -9.14
N VAL A 18 6.05 -1.77 -9.94
CA VAL A 18 4.68 -1.52 -9.46
C VAL A 18 4.19 -2.69 -8.61
N ARG A 19 4.30 -3.91 -9.12
CA ARG A 19 3.89 -5.12 -8.39
C ARG A 19 4.61 -5.21 -7.05
N ALA A 20 5.90 -4.88 -6.99
CA ALA A 20 6.67 -4.87 -5.75
C ALA A 20 6.41 -3.67 -4.81
N LEU A 21 5.65 -2.67 -5.26
CA LEU A 21 5.09 -1.60 -4.41
C LEU A 21 3.76 -2.04 -3.80
N LEU A 22 2.92 -2.72 -4.58
CA LEU A 22 1.57 -3.11 -4.19
C LEU A 22 1.54 -4.43 -3.41
N LEU A 23 2.32 -5.42 -3.85
CA LEU A 23 2.34 -6.79 -3.31
C LEU A 23 3.71 -7.18 -2.73
N GLY A 24 3.66 -7.86 -1.59
CA GLY A 24 4.79 -8.53 -0.97
C GLY A 24 5.19 -9.80 -1.71
N LYS A 25 6.32 -10.39 -1.29
CA LYS A 25 6.80 -11.68 -1.85
C LYS A 25 5.90 -12.86 -1.50
N ASP A 26 5.11 -12.72 -0.46
CA ASP A 26 4.06 -13.65 -0.01
C ASP A 26 2.76 -13.51 -0.80
N GLY A 27 2.70 -12.57 -1.77
CA GLY A 27 1.51 -12.30 -2.56
C GLY A 27 0.49 -11.43 -1.85
N ASN A 28 0.66 -11.09 -0.58
CA ASN A 28 -0.22 -10.19 0.15
C ASN A 28 0.06 -8.72 -0.18
N LEU A 29 -0.87 -7.82 0.16
CA LEU A 29 -0.62 -6.38 0.05
C LEU A 29 0.60 -5.96 0.88
N THR A 30 1.43 -5.06 0.36
CA THR A 30 2.50 -4.47 1.17
C THR A 30 1.92 -3.61 2.28
N ARG A 31 2.61 -3.54 3.42
CA ARG A 31 2.16 -2.73 4.57
C ARG A 31 1.99 -1.24 4.24
N ASP A 32 2.84 -0.71 3.36
CA ASP A 32 2.76 0.68 2.94
C ASP A 32 1.54 0.92 2.06
N PHE A 33 1.24 -0.03 1.16
CA PHE A 33 0.03 0.03 0.35
C PHE A 33 -1.24 -0.19 1.17
N GLU A 34 -1.26 -1.13 2.12
CA GLU A 34 -2.39 -1.28 3.06
C GLU A 34 -2.67 0.00 3.86
N ALA A 35 -1.63 0.74 4.26
CA ALA A 35 -1.76 2.00 4.97
C ALA A 35 -2.29 3.14 4.08
N VAL A 36 -1.97 3.11 2.78
CA VAL A 36 -2.61 3.98 1.78
C VAL A 36 -4.09 3.62 1.62
N LEU A 37 -4.41 2.35 1.37
CA LEU A 37 -5.80 1.89 1.23
C LEU A 37 -6.65 2.19 2.45
N THR A 38 -6.09 2.05 3.66
CA THR A 38 -6.81 2.39 4.90
C THR A 38 -7.15 3.87 4.97
N ARG A 39 -6.24 4.76 4.57
CA ARG A 39 -6.51 6.21 4.54
C ARG A 39 -7.51 6.58 3.45
N LEU A 40 -7.38 5.97 2.27
CA LEU A 40 -8.35 6.11 1.18
C LEU A 40 -9.75 5.72 1.65
N PHE A 41 -9.90 4.51 2.19
CA PHE A 41 -11.16 4.04 2.74
C PHE A 41 -11.77 5.03 3.73
N ILE A 42 -10.99 5.48 4.71
CA ILE A 42 -11.45 6.46 5.72
C ILE A 42 -11.88 7.78 5.08
N SER A 43 -11.19 8.25 4.03
CA SER A 43 -11.53 9.52 3.37
C SER A 43 -12.86 9.51 2.62
N PHE A 44 -13.41 8.32 2.31
CA PHE A 44 -14.70 8.16 1.63
C PHE A 44 -15.86 7.77 2.57
N LEU A 45 -15.61 7.58 3.86
CA LEU A 45 -16.68 7.34 4.82
C LEU A 45 -17.61 8.55 4.92
N GLU A 46 -18.90 8.31 5.15
CA GLU A 46 -19.86 9.39 5.42
C GLU A 46 -19.56 10.07 6.76
N LYS A 47 -19.26 9.27 7.78
CA LYS A 47 -18.87 9.72 9.12
C LYS A 47 -17.59 9.00 9.56
N PRO A 48 -16.72 9.64 10.35
CA PRO A 48 -15.50 9.00 10.87
C PRO A 48 -15.73 7.74 11.71
N THR A 49 -16.95 7.56 12.22
CA THR A 49 -17.38 6.41 13.03
C THR A 49 -17.88 5.23 12.19
N ASP A 50 -18.11 5.44 10.90
CA ASP A 50 -18.63 4.40 10.02
C ASP A 50 -17.58 3.32 9.79
N LYS A 51 -18.04 2.09 9.58
CA LYS A 51 -17.17 0.91 9.42
C LYS A 51 -17.17 0.36 7.99
N SER A 52 -17.95 0.96 7.11
CA SER A 52 -18.21 0.51 5.75
C SER A 52 -18.47 1.70 4.83
N LEU A 53 -18.17 1.52 3.54
CA LEU A 53 -18.55 2.45 2.48
C LEU A 53 -19.94 2.08 2.00
N THR A 54 -20.87 3.03 2.10
CA THR A 54 -22.19 2.90 1.49
C THR A 54 -22.07 2.82 -0.03
N GLN A 55 -23.10 2.31 -0.71
CA GLN A 55 -23.11 2.21 -2.18
C GLN A 55 -22.87 3.58 -2.84
N ASN A 56 -23.45 4.64 -2.28
CA ASN A 56 -23.27 6.01 -2.77
C ASN A 56 -21.80 6.45 -2.66
N ARG A 57 -21.15 6.19 -1.53
CA ARG A 57 -19.73 6.52 -1.34
C ARG A 57 -18.81 5.68 -2.21
N LEU A 58 -19.14 4.40 -2.41
CA LEU A 58 -18.39 3.54 -3.31
C LEU A 58 -18.49 4.04 -4.76
N ARG A 59 -19.66 4.52 -5.19
CA ARG A 59 -19.83 5.20 -6.48
C ARG A 59 -19.04 6.49 -6.58
N ASP A 60 -19.08 7.34 -5.57
CA ASP A 60 -18.30 8.59 -5.58
C ASP A 60 -16.80 8.32 -5.66
N PHE A 61 -16.32 7.31 -4.94
CA PHE A 61 -14.95 6.82 -5.04
C PHE A 61 -14.61 6.37 -6.48
N SER A 62 -15.45 5.52 -7.08
CA SER A 62 -15.18 4.98 -8.42
C SER A 62 -15.11 6.05 -9.51
N LYS A 63 -15.85 7.16 -9.37
CA LYS A 63 -15.75 8.30 -10.32
C LYS A 63 -14.33 8.86 -10.39
N ILE A 64 -13.58 8.85 -9.29
CA ILE A 64 -12.23 9.41 -9.28
C ILE A 64 -11.27 8.49 -10.04
N CYS A 65 -11.44 7.17 -9.91
CA CYS A 65 -10.62 6.19 -10.60
C CYS A 65 -10.99 6.07 -12.09
N ASN A 66 -12.28 6.19 -12.42
CA ASN A 66 -12.84 5.88 -13.75
C ASN A 66 -13.23 7.13 -14.56
N ASP A 67 -12.46 8.22 -14.45
CA ASP A 67 -12.62 9.45 -15.26
C ASP A 67 -14.04 10.04 -15.21
N GLY A 68 -14.62 10.06 -14.01
CA GLY A 68 -15.95 10.60 -13.72
C GLY A 68 -17.08 9.57 -13.82
N LYS A 69 -16.81 8.35 -14.31
CA LYS A 69 -17.83 7.30 -14.43
C LYS A 69 -17.98 6.53 -13.10
N PRO A 70 -19.17 6.51 -12.47
CA PRO A 70 -19.39 5.67 -11.29
C PRO A 70 -19.53 4.20 -11.69
N PHE A 71 -19.31 3.29 -10.73
CA PHE A 71 -19.70 1.90 -10.87
C PHE A 71 -21.21 1.75 -11.12
N SER A 72 -21.56 0.86 -12.05
CA SER A 72 -22.93 0.47 -12.37
C SER A 72 -23.56 -0.34 -11.22
N ASP A 73 -24.87 -0.56 -11.29
CA ASP A 73 -25.57 -1.42 -10.32
C ASP A 73 -25.04 -2.87 -10.36
N GLU A 74 -24.64 -3.34 -11.54
CA GLU A 74 -24.03 -4.67 -11.73
C GLU A 74 -22.66 -4.74 -11.06
N GLU A 75 -21.78 -3.77 -11.31
CA GLU A 75 -20.44 -3.71 -10.68
C GLU A 75 -20.54 -3.64 -9.14
N ILE A 76 -21.50 -2.88 -8.60
CA ILE A 76 -21.75 -2.82 -7.16
C ILE A 76 -22.25 -4.18 -6.63
N THR A 77 -23.12 -4.86 -7.38
CA THR A 77 -23.65 -6.18 -7.00
C THR A 77 -22.53 -7.23 -6.99
N GLU A 78 -21.61 -7.19 -7.96
CA GLU A 78 -20.44 -8.06 -7.97
C GLU A 78 -19.56 -7.80 -6.75
N ILE A 79 -19.28 -6.54 -6.42
CA ILE A 79 -18.49 -6.19 -5.24
C ILE A 79 -19.14 -6.74 -3.96
N GLN A 80 -20.45 -6.58 -3.82
CA GLN A 80 -21.20 -7.08 -2.66
C GLN A 80 -21.27 -8.61 -2.59
N THR A 81 -21.13 -9.29 -3.73
CA THR A 81 -21.18 -10.75 -3.83
C THR A 81 -19.84 -11.37 -3.46
N TYR A 82 -18.73 -10.77 -3.92
CA TYR A 82 -17.40 -11.35 -3.80
C TYR A 82 -16.57 -10.81 -2.63
N PHE A 83 -16.87 -9.61 -2.14
CA PHE A 83 -16.10 -8.97 -1.08
C PHE A 83 -16.92 -8.74 0.19
N GLN A 84 -16.21 -8.68 1.32
CA GLN A 84 -16.86 -8.54 2.61
C GLN A 84 -17.62 -7.21 2.71
N CYS A 85 -18.93 -7.31 2.92
CA CYS A 85 -19.80 -6.20 3.27
C CYS A 85 -20.38 -6.37 4.69
N ASP A 86 -20.91 -5.29 5.24
CA ASP A 86 -21.69 -5.31 6.48
C ASP A 86 -23.16 -5.73 6.22
N GLU A 87 -23.98 -5.76 7.28
CA GLU A 87 -25.40 -6.10 7.22
C GLU A 87 -26.23 -5.19 6.30
N ASN A 88 -25.75 -3.98 5.99
CA ASN A 88 -26.40 -3.01 5.12
C ASN A 88 -25.82 -3.01 3.69
N LYS A 89 -25.04 -4.04 3.34
CA LYS A 89 -24.33 -4.16 2.06
C LYS A 89 -23.31 -3.03 1.80
N GLY A 90 -22.80 -2.40 2.86
CA GLY A 90 -21.69 -1.47 2.79
C GLY A 90 -20.36 -2.21 2.75
N LEU A 91 -19.45 -1.83 1.86
CA LEU A 91 -18.14 -2.49 1.71
C LEU A 91 -17.25 -2.19 2.92
N THR A 92 -16.80 -3.21 3.65
CA THR A 92 -15.95 -2.99 4.84
C THR A 92 -14.51 -2.67 4.46
N LEU A 93 -13.70 -2.18 5.41
CA LEU A 93 -12.26 -1.95 5.17
C LEU A 93 -11.54 -3.24 4.71
N LYS A 94 -11.92 -4.39 5.25
CA LYS A 94 -11.35 -5.67 4.82
C LYS A 94 -11.80 -6.00 3.39
N GLY A 95 -13.09 -5.89 3.08
CA GLY A 95 -13.59 -6.09 1.72
C GLY A 95 -12.91 -5.16 0.69
N PHE A 96 -12.71 -3.90 1.05
CA PHE A 96 -12.00 -2.92 0.22
C PHE A 96 -10.54 -3.30 -0.05
N LYS A 97 -9.83 -3.80 0.97
CA LYS A 97 -8.46 -4.30 0.80
C LYS A 97 -8.41 -5.58 -0.03
N ASP A 98 -9.34 -6.51 0.19
CA ASP A 98 -9.44 -7.75 -0.56
C ASP A 98 -9.73 -7.47 -2.05
N MET A 99 -10.59 -6.50 -2.34
CA MET A 99 -10.85 -6.00 -3.70
C MET A 99 -9.57 -5.50 -4.38
N TYR A 100 -8.83 -4.62 -3.70
CA TYR A 100 -7.56 -4.11 -4.22
C TYR A 100 -6.47 -5.18 -4.33
N HIS A 101 -6.46 -6.18 -3.44
CA HIS A 101 -5.56 -7.32 -3.51
C HIS A 101 -5.81 -8.15 -4.76
N THR A 102 -7.06 -8.50 -5.03
CA THR A 102 -7.47 -9.24 -6.25
C THR A 102 -7.09 -8.45 -7.50
N GLN A 103 -7.46 -7.17 -7.58
CA GLN A 103 -7.12 -6.32 -8.73
C GLN A 103 -5.61 -6.18 -8.90
N SER A 104 -4.86 -5.89 -7.83
CA SER A 104 -3.39 -5.74 -7.91
C SER A 104 -2.67 -7.02 -8.32
N SER A 105 -3.26 -8.17 -7.99
CA SER A 105 -2.69 -9.47 -8.33
C SER A 105 -2.84 -9.81 -9.81
N ALA A 106 -3.98 -9.42 -10.40
CA ALA A 106 -4.31 -9.62 -11.80
C ALA A 106 -3.74 -8.51 -12.70
N GLU A 107 -3.97 -7.25 -12.33
CA GLU A 107 -3.72 -6.06 -13.15
C GLU A 107 -3.04 -4.93 -12.33
N PRO A 108 -1.78 -5.11 -11.89
CA PRO A 108 -1.09 -4.14 -11.03
C PRO A 108 -0.97 -2.73 -11.64
N LEU A 109 -0.93 -2.61 -12.97
CA LEU A 109 -0.86 -1.32 -13.66
C LEU A 109 -2.17 -0.53 -13.63
N GLU A 110 -3.33 -1.20 -13.52
CA GLU A 110 -4.64 -0.56 -13.30
C GLU A 110 -4.66 0.08 -11.91
N THR A 111 -4.35 -0.72 -10.86
CA THR A 111 -4.23 -0.21 -9.49
C THR A 111 -3.23 0.94 -9.38
N TRP A 112 -2.12 0.90 -10.12
CA TRP A 112 -1.15 1.98 -10.12
C TRP A 112 -1.66 3.27 -10.76
N ARG A 113 -2.47 3.17 -11.81
CA ARG A 113 -3.16 4.34 -12.39
C ARG A 113 -4.08 4.99 -11.37
N ASP A 114 -4.83 4.20 -10.61
CA ASP A 114 -5.66 4.73 -9.52
C ASP A 114 -4.81 5.45 -8.47
N MET A 115 -3.70 4.83 -8.04
CA MET A 115 -2.80 5.46 -7.06
C MET A 115 -2.21 6.77 -7.56
N LYS A 116 -1.99 6.91 -8.88
CA LYS A 116 -1.56 8.17 -9.50
C LYS A 116 -2.68 9.21 -9.52
N LYS A 117 -3.90 8.83 -9.92
CA LYS A 117 -5.08 9.72 -9.90
C LYS A 117 -5.41 10.21 -8.48
N LEU A 118 -5.22 9.36 -7.49
CA LEU A 118 -5.47 9.64 -6.08
C LEU A 118 -4.28 10.32 -5.36
N GLY A 119 -3.14 10.52 -6.03
CA GLY A 119 -1.98 11.24 -5.49
C GLY A 119 -1.10 10.45 -4.49
N PHE A 120 -1.20 9.11 -4.47
CA PHE A 120 -0.43 8.25 -3.56
C PHE A 120 0.82 7.62 -4.19
N ASN A 121 1.01 7.74 -5.51
CA ASN A 121 2.14 7.15 -6.23
C ASN A 121 3.50 7.56 -5.66
N ASP A 122 3.72 8.86 -5.43
CA ASP A 122 4.99 9.36 -4.92
C ASP A 122 5.21 8.92 -3.47
N GLU A 123 4.16 8.85 -2.66
CA GLU A 123 4.26 8.34 -1.30
C GLU A 123 4.74 6.88 -1.28
N LEU A 124 4.14 6.03 -2.11
CA LEU A 124 4.50 4.61 -2.21
C LEU A 124 5.95 4.43 -2.69
N ILE A 125 6.37 5.16 -3.72
CA ILE A 125 7.76 5.14 -4.20
C ILE A 125 8.72 5.56 -3.08
N ASN A 126 8.47 6.72 -2.46
CA ASN A 126 9.33 7.27 -1.43
C ASN A 126 9.44 6.33 -0.22
N LYS A 127 8.33 5.70 0.20
CA LYS A 127 8.34 4.72 1.28
C LYS A 127 9.13 3.47 0.93
N ARG A 128 8.98 2.95 -0.29
CA ARG A 128 9.77 1.79 -0.75
C ARG A 128 11.25 2.11 -0.78
N GLU A 129 11.66 3.23 -1.35
CA GLU A 129 13.07 3.64 -1.36
C GLU A 129 13.63 3.83 0.05
N ALA A 130 12.87 4.47 0.94
CA ALA A 130 13.26 4.62 2.33
C ALA A 130 13.39 3.27 3.05
N SER A 131 12.51 2.30 2.74
CA SER A 131 12.55 0.95 3.32
C SER A 131 13.77 0.13 2.86
N GLN A 132 14.34 0.46 1.71
CA GLN A 132 15.54 -0.19 1.14
C GLN A 132 16.86 0.35 1.73
N ARG A 133 16.79 1.36 2.59
CA ARG A 133 17.95 1.98 3.23
C ARG A 133 18.16 1.48 4.65
N CYS A 134 19.40 1.57 5.12
CA CYS A 134 19.77 1.20 6.47
C CYS A 134 19.02 2.07 7.47
N ARG A 135 18.40 1.44 8.46
CA ARG A 135 17.67 2.14 9.52
C ARG A 135 18.54 3.16 10.27
N VAL A 136 19.81 2.82 10.47
CA VAL A 136 20.81 3.63 11.19
C VAL A 136 21.39 4.71 10.30
N CYS A 137 22.20 4.35 9.29
CA CYS A 137 23.01 5.32 8.53
C CYS A 137 22.40 5.75 7.19
N LYS A 138 21.24 5.21 6.78
CA LYS A 138 20.56 5.48 5.50
C LYS A 138 21.30 5.07 4.22
N ALA A 139 22.46 4.42 4.33
CA ALA A 139 23.15 3.77 3.21
C ALA A 139 22.30 2.62 2.62
N PRO A 140 22.54 2.18 1.37
CA PRO A 140 21.87 1.01 0.80
C PRO A 140 21.98 -0.20 1.72
N ALA A 141 20.87 -0.92 1.93
CA ALA A 141 20.81 -2.01 2.89
C ALA A 141 20.59 -3.37 2.21
N VAL A 142 21.50 -4.30 2.50
CA VAL A 142 21.46 -5.68 2.02
C VAL A 142 20.93 -6.66 3.07
N LEU A 143 21.04 -6.31 4.35
CA LEU A 143 20.63 -7.16 5.46
C LEU A 143 19.24 -6.78 5.94
N VAL A 144 18.36 -7.76 6.10
CA VAL A 144 17.03 -7.61 6.71
C VAL A 144 17.05 -8.26 8.08
N CYS A 145 16.39 -7.65 9.07
CA CYS A 145 16.14 -8.30 10.35
C CYS A 145 15.41 -9.64 10.13
N SER A 146 16.06 -10.76 10.45
CA SER A 146 15.50 -12.11 10.25
C SER A 146 14.19 -12.34 11.02
N ARG A 147 14.03 -11.71 12.18
CA ARG A 147 12.84 -11.85 13.03
C ARG A 147 11.62 -11.13 12.45
N CYS A 148 11.73 -9.82 12.24
CA CYS A 148 10.57 -9.03 11.81
C CYS A 148 10.42 -8.89 10.30
N LYS A 149 11.48 -9.16 9.53
CA LYS A 149 11.57 -8.98 8.07
C LYS A 149 11.24 -7.56 7.57
N ARG A 150 11.24 -6.56 8.46
CA ARG A 150 10.79 -5.18 8.17
C ARG A 150 11.93 -4.15 8.11
N VAL A 151 12.85 -4.22 9.07
CA VAL A 151 13.93 -3.23 9.20
C VAL A 151 15.17 -3.73 8.48
N ARG A 152 15.81 -2.86 7.70
CA ARG A 152 17.02 -3.17 6.93
C ARG A 152 18.26 -2.47 7.49
N TYR A 153 19.41 -3.09 7.26
CA TYR A 153 20.72 -2.61 7.68
C TYR A 153 21.75 -2.79 6.55
N CYS A 154 22.73 -1.89 6.48
CA CYS A 154 23.85 -2.06 5.56
C CYS A 154 24.77 -3.22 5.99
N GLY A 155 24.79 -3.57 7.28
CA GLY A 155 25.58 -4.67 7.83
C GLY A 155 25.25 -4.96 9.31
N ALA A 156 25.96 -5.95 9.87
CA ALA A 156 25.72 -6.44 11.23
C ALA A 156 25.94 -5.39 12.31
N ASP A 157 26.86 -4.44 12.12
CA ASP A 157 27.16 -3.42 13.12
C ASP A 157 25.98 -2.46 13.32
N CYS A 158 25.43 -1.93 12.23
CA CYS A 158 24.21 -1.13 12.28
C CYS A 158 23.01 -1.91 12.84
N GLN A 159 22.90 -3.21 12.55
CA GLN A 159 21.86 -4.06 13.15
C GLN A 159 22.04 -4.16 14.68
N LYS A 160 23.25 -4.45 15.16
CA LYS A 160 23.54 -4.55 16.60
C LYS A 160 23.30 -3.23 17.33
N GLN A 161 23.68 -2.11 16.71
CA GLN A 161 23.46 -0.77 17.24
C GLN A 161 21.96 -0.49 17.41
N ASP A 162 21.17 -0.66 16.35
CA ASP A 162 19.71 -0.43 16.44
C ASP A 162 19.04 -1.43 17.38
N TRP A 163 19.49 -2.69 17.40
CA TRP A 163 18.97 -3.71 18.31
C TRP A 163 19.10 -3.30 19.77
N LYS A 164 20.28 -2.83 20.18
CA LYS A 164 20.53 -2.34 21.54
C LYS A 164 19.79 -1.04 21.84
N GLY A 165 19.71 -0.14 20.86
CA GLY A 165 19.13 1.20 21.05
C GLY A 165 17.60 1.22 21.09
N SER A 166 16.93 0.54 20.17
CA SER A 166 15.45 0.68 20.06
C SER A 166 14.73 -0.51 19.43
N HIS A 167 15.34 -1.22 18.49
CA HIS A 167 14.62 -2.20 17.68
C HIS A 167 14.15 -3.40 18.50
N LYS A 168 14.95 -3.88 19.47
CA LYS A 168 14.62 -5.06 20.30
C LYS A 168 13.23 -4.96 20.95
N GLN A 169 12.84 -3.76 21.41
CA GLN A 169 11.57 -3.54 22.11
C GLN A 169 10.36 -3.55 21.16
N LYS A 170 10.56 -3.12 19.91
CA LYS A 170 9.49 -2.99 18.90
C LYS A 170 9.48 -4.13 17.89
N CYS A 171 10.46 -5.03 17.94
CA CYS A 171 10.62 -6.13 16.99
C CYS A 171 9.55 -7.20 17.24
N LYS A 172 8.63 -7.34 16.29
CA LYS A 172 7.62 -8.41 16.27
C LYS A 172 7.95 -9.41 15.17
N PRO A 173 7.80 -10.74 15.40
CA PRO A 173 7.93 -11.73 14.35
C PRO A 173 7.07 -11.37 13.14
N SER A 174 7.57 -11.62 11.93
CA SER A 174 6.70 -11.63 10.76
C SER A 174 5.71 -12.77 10.94
N VAL A 175 4.42 -12.47 10.98
CA VAL A 175 3.40 -13.50 10.80
C VAL A 175 3.62 -14.05 9.38
N VAL A 176 3.83 -15.36 9.29
CA VAL A 176 3.89 -16.10 8.03
C VAL A 176 2.51 -16.69 7.83
#